data_AF-A0A1X7TQA1-F1
#
_entry.id   AF-A0A1X7TQA1-F1
#
_cell.length_a   1.000
_cell.length_b   1.000
_cell.length_c   1.000
_cell.angle_alpha   90.00
_cell.angle_beta   90.00
_cell.angle_gamma   90.00
#
_symmetry.space_group_name_H-M   'P 1'
#
loop_
_entity.id
_entity.type
_entity.pdbx_description
1 polymer ?
#
loop_
_entity_poly.entity_id
_entity_poly.type
_entity_poly.pdbx_seq_one_letter_code
_entity_poly.pdbx_strand_id
1 'polypeptide(L)'
;MKASLDLITKNNKSIASTEQQNATISCTNTELQGQQAMCSTGKTKYSLTPLNITYSPGVEQLDHEEKQICSVHRILPDVYLHCKGVMIAESRKCGGKLRLMDARKLCRIDVNKTRKIYNHLVSKGLIKAPS
;
A
#
# COMPACT_ATOMS: atom_id res chain seq x y z
N MET A 1 -52.84 -34.94 7.29
CA MET A 1 -52.39 -33.94 6.30
C MET A 1 -51.81 -32.75 7.04
N LYS A 2 -50.55 -32.39 6.75
CA LYS A 2 -49.81 -31.19 7.17
C LYS A 2 -49.48 -31.08 8.67
N ALA A 3 -48.30 -30.72 9.13
CA ALA A 3 -46.91 -30.97 8.73
C ALA A 3 -46.12 -30.66 10.02
N SER A 4 -45.32 -31.61 10.50
CA SER A 4 -44.23 -31.31 11.43
C SER A 4 -43.14 -30.55 10.67
N LEU A 5 -42.54 -29.54 11.29
CA LEU A 5 -41.10 -29.19 11.27
C LEU A 5 -40.98 -27.74 11.73
N ASP A 6 -40.35 -27.51 12.89
CA ASP A 6 -39.58 -26.29 13.15
C ASP A 6 -38.49 -26.62 14.19
N LEU A 7 -37.47 -27.34 13.70
CA LEU A 7 -36.14 -27.42 14.30
C LEU A 7 -35.15 -27.26 13.15
N ILE A 8 -34.52 -26.09 13.04
CA ILE A 8 -33.35 -25.68 12.23
C ILE A 8 -33.31 -24.15 12.45
N THR A 9 -32.24 -23.43 12.78
CA THR A 9 -30.81 -23.69 12.84
C THR A 9 -30.15 -22.37 13.28
N LYS A 10 -29.32 -22.46 14.33
CA LYS A 10 -27.96 -21.90 14.41
C LYS A 10 -27.72 -20.37 14.36
N ASN A 11 -26.96 -19.98 15.38
CA ASN A 11 -25.66 -19.29 15.28
C ASN A 11 -25.62 -17.76 15.30
N ASN A 12 -25.18 -17.28 16.47
CA ASN A 12 -24.02 -16.41 16.64
C ASN A 12 -24.16 -14.97 16.13
N LYS A 13 -24.90 -14.14 16.89
CA LYS A 13 -24.59 -12.71 17.03
C LYS A 13 -23.59 -12.53 18.18
N SER A 14 -22.30 -12.61 17.85
CA SER A 14 -21.25 -12.01 18.68
C SER A 14 -21.16 -10.54 18.25
N ILE A 15 -21.65 -9.64 19.09
CA ILE A 15 -21.32 -8.22 19.00
C ILE A 15 -20.43 -7.95 20.22
N ALA A 16 -19.18 -7.69 19.90
CA ALA A 16 -18.04 -7.70 20.80
C ALA A 16 -18.17 -6.68 21.93
N SER A 17 -17.93 -7.16 23.15
CA SER A 17 -17.29 -6.42 24.23
C SER A 17 -15.94 -5.88 23.75
N THR A 18 -15.59 -4.63 24.07
CA THR A 18 -14.23 -4.28 24.53
C THR A 18 -14.30 -2.93 25.25
N GLU A 19 -14.57 -3.00 26.55
CA GLU A 19 -14.09 -2.02 27.52
C GLU A 19 -12.60 -2.31 27.81
N GLN A 20 -11.80 -1.24 27.77
CA GLN A 20 -10.58 -0.98 28.54
C GLN A 20 -9.48 -2.06 28.62
N GLN A 21 -8.33 -1.79 27.99
CA GLN A 21 -7.02 -2.03 28.62
C GLN A 21 -6.04 -0.90 28.30
N ASN A 22 -5.79 -0.07 29.33
CA ASN A 22 -4.62 0.76 29.47
C ASN A 22 -3.35 -0.12 29.47
N ALA A 23 -2.34 0.28 28.70
CA ALA A 23 -0.95 -0.08 28.97
C ALA A 23 -0.06 1.14 28.74
N THR A 24 0.28 1.77 29.86
CA THR A 24 1.52 2.48 30.18
C THR A 24 2.71 2.14 29.28
N ILE A 25 3.29 3.15 28.62
CA ILE A 25 4.74 3.36 28.64
C ILE A 25 4.98 4.82 29.00
N SER A 26 5.33 5.03 30.26
CA SER A 26 6.00 6.21 30.77
C SER A 26 7.40 6.28 30.19
N CYS A 27 7.78 7.44 29.65
CA CYS A 27 9.16 7.91 29.72
C CYS A 27 9.07 9.37 30.19
N THR A 28 9.32 9.55 31.49
CA THR A 28 9.50 10.85 32.12
C THR A 28 10.81 11.50 31.65
N ASN A 29 10.86 12.81 31.88
CA ASN A 29 12.02 13.68 32.12
C ASN A 29 12.22 14.73 31.03
N THR A 30 12.66 15.96 31.27
CA THR A 30 12.78 16.86 32.43
C THR A 30 13.39 18.14 31.80
N GLU A 31 12.91 19.30 32.23
CA GLU A 31 13.58 20.62 32.20
C GLU A 31 13.84 21.42 30.90
N LEU A 32 13.91 22.71 31.19
CA LEU A 32 13.96 23.91 30.36
C LEU A 32 15.34 24.17 29.72
N GLN A 33 15.27 24.89 28.59
CA GLN A 33 16.19 25.93 28.10
C GLN A 33 17.72 25.71 28.22
N GLY A 34 18.34 25.51 27.06
CA GLY A 34 19.76 25.76 26.84
C GLY A 34 20.09 25.71 25.35
N GLN A 35 20.62 26.82 24.82
CA GLN A 35 21.25 26.91 23.50
C GLN A 35 22.20 25.71 23.29
N GLN A 36 22.27 25.11 22.09
CA GLN A 36 23.52 24.85 21.33
C GLN A 36 23.18 24.51 19.86
N ALA A 37 23.86 25.20 18.94
CA ALA A 37 23.90 24.86 17.53
C ALA A 37 24.81 23.65 17.32
N MET A 38 24.37 22.68 16.50
CA MET A 38 25.20 21.57 16.08
C MET A 38 24.95 21.32 14.58
N CYS A 39 25.88 21.77 13.75
CA CYS A 39 25.96 21.33 12.36
C CYS A 39 26.29 19.83 12.36
N SER A 40 25.38 19.01 11.85
CA SER A 40 25.63 17.58 11.69
C SER A 40 25.32 17.19 10.25
N THR A 41 26.39 16.94 9.49
CA THR A 41 26.34 16.25 8.21
C THR A 41 25.92 14.79 8.45
N GLY A 42 24.64 14.61 8.77
CA GLY A 42 23.99 13.31 8.84
C GLY A 42 22.87 13.31 7.84
N LYS A 43 22.86 12.35 6.91
CA LYS A 43 21.66 12.06 6.11
C LYS A 43 20.61 11.51 7.05
N THR A 44 19.89 12.39 7.73
CA THR A 44 18.72 12.05 8.54
C THR A 44 17.72 11.40 7.61
N LYS A 45 17.57 10.07 7.75
CA LYS A 45 16.45 9.34 7.15
C LYS A 45 15.20 9.78 7.89
N TYR A 46 14.64 10.92 7.51
CA TYR A 46 13.28 11.26 7.87
C TYR A 46 12.40 10.12 7.35
N SER A 47 11.90 9.27 8.25
CA SER A 47 10.91 8.29 7.86
C SER A 47 9.68 9.09 7.47
N LEU A 48 9.43 9.15 6.16
CA LEU A 48 8.25 9.86 5.67
C LEU A 48 7.02 9.08 6.14
N THR A 49 6.12 9.77 6.83
CA THR A 49 4.81 9.21 7.18
C THR A 49 4.14 8.65 5.92
N PRO A 50 3.58 7.43 5.96
CA PRO A 50 2.85 6.87 4.83
C PRO A 50 1.72 7.80 4.37
N LEU A 51 1.48 7.84 3.06
CA LEU A 51 0.43 8.68 2.48
C LEU A 51 -0.94 8.07 2.80
N ASN A 52 -1.82 8.86 3.41
CA ASN A 52 -3.23 8.48 3.54
C ASN A 52 -3.90 8.57 2.16
N ILE A 53 -4.37 7.43 1.64
CA ILE A 53 -5.01 7.30 0.33
C ILE A 53 -6.52 7.03 0.41
N THR A 54 -7.11 7.02 1.61
CA THR A 54 -8.48 6.54 1.87
C THR A 54 -9.56 7.26 1.06
N TYR A 55 -9.39 8.56 0.83
CA TYR A 55 -10.36 9.40 0.10
C TYR A 55 -9.92 9.71 -1.34
N SER A 56 -8.91 9.01 -1.86
CA SER A 56 -8.42 9.23 -3.21
C SER A 56 -9.28 8.50 -4.25
N PRO A 57 -9.53 9.10 -5.42
CA PRO A 57 -10.27 8.45 -6.49
C PRO A 57 -9.55 7.18 -6.96
N GLY A 58 -10.30 6.12 -7.22
CA GLY A 58 -9.77 4.84 -7.70
C GLY A 58 -9.19 3.92 -6.62
N VAL A 59 -9.20 4.31 -5.34
CA VAL A 59 -8.67 3.45 -4.26
C VAL A 59 -9.47 2.15 -4.11
N GLU A 60 -10.74 2.14 -4.48
CA GLU A 60 -11.61 0.95 -4.42
C GLU A 60 -11.20 -0.14 -5.41
N GLN A 61 -10.54 0.23 -6.51
CA GLN A 61 -10.05 -0.70 -7.54
C GLN A 61 -8.69 -1.32 -7.18
N LEU A 62 -8.07 -0.85 -6.08
CA LEU A 62 -6.78 -1.35 -5.62
C LEU A 62 -6.94 -2.50 -4.62
N ASP A 63 -6.15 -3.53 -4.82
CA ASP A 63 -6.01 -4.61 -3.83
C ASP A 63 -5.28 -4.11 -2.57
N HIS A 64 -5.36 -4.88 -1.48
CA HIS A 64 -4.70 -4.51 -0.21
C HIS A 64 -3.20 -4.27 -0.38
N GLU A 65 -2.50 -5.13 -1.14
CA GLU A 65 -1.08 -4.97 -1.43
C GLU A 65 -0.79 -3.68 -2.23
N GLU A 66 -1.66 -3.34 -3.19
CA GLU A 66 -1.52 -2.15 -4.02
C GLU A 66 -1.75 -0.87 -3.21
N LYS A 67 -2.72 -0.90 -2.29
CA LYS A 67 -2.95 0.17 -1.31
C LYS A 67 -1.73 0.39 -0.43
N GLN A 68 -1.08 -0.69 0.04
CA GLN A 68 0.16 -0.58 0.81
C GLN A 68 1.30 0.05 0.00
N ILE A 69 1.48 -0.37 -1.26
CA ILE A 69 2.47 0.23 -2.17
C ILE A 69 2.21 1.73 -2.33
N CYS A 70 0.95 2.12 -2.57
CA CYS A 70 0.57 3.52 -2.75
C CYS A 70 0.82 4.36 -1.48
N SER A 71 0.47 3.83 -0.32
CA SER A 71 0.68 4.48 0.97
C SER A 71 2.18 4.65 1.29
N VAL A 72 2.95 3.55 1.27
CA VAL A 72 4.38 3.55 1.63
C VAL A 72 5.22 4.34 0.63
N HIS A 73 4.96 4.20 -0.67
CA HIS A 73 5.72 4.90 -1.71
C HIS A 73 5.14 6.26 -2.10
N ARG A 74 4.09 6.71 -1.39
CA ARG A 74 3.42 8.00 -1.62
C ARG A 74 3.06 8.17 -3.10
N ILE A 75 2.36 7.18 -3.65
CA ILE A 75 1.84 7.15 -5.03
C ILE A 75 0.33 7.36 -4.91
N LEU A 76 -0.21 8.28 -5.69
CA LEU A 76 -1.66 8.46 -5.74
C LEU A 76 -2.30 7.25 -6.46
N PRO A 77 -3.44 6.72 -5.97
CA PRO A 77 -4.12 5.58 -6.59
C PRO A 77 -4.35 5.73 -8.09
N ASP A 78 -4.82 6.90 -8.53
CA ASP A 78 -5.05 7.20 -9.95
C ASP A 78 -3.78 7.03 -10.80
N VAL A 79 -2.66 7.56 -10.32
CA VAL A 79 -1.35 7.45 -10.98
C VAL A 79 -0.86 6.00 -11.02
N TYR A 80 -1.08 5.25 -9.94
CA TYR A 80 -0.74 3.82 -9.88
C TYR A 80 -1.55 3.03 -10.92
N LEU A 81 -2.88 3.25 -10.98
CA LEU A 81 -3.77 2.59 -11.93
C LEU A 81 -3.37 2.89 -13.38
N HIS A 82 -3.06 4.15 -13.68
CA HIS A 82 -2.57 4.55 -14.99
C HIS A 82 -1.28 3.80 -15.36
N CYS A 83 -0.28 3.79 -14.47
CA CYS A 83 0.98 3.09 -14.70
C CYS A 83 0.77 1.58 -14.88
N LYS A 84 -0.06 0.95 -14.03
CA LYS A 84 -0.43 -0.47 -14.13
C LYS A 84 -1.05 -0.78 -15.49
N GLY A 85 -1.99 0.03 -15.95
CA GLY A 85 -2.65 -0.13 -17.25
C GLY A 85 -1.67 -0.04 -18.41
N VAL A 86 -0.83 1.00 -18.45
CA VAL A 86 0.17 1.20 -19.51
C VAL A 86 1.17 0.04 -19.55
N MET A 87 1.68 -0.40 -18.40
CA MET A 87 2.66 -1.48 -18.34
C MET A 87 2.08 -2.82 -18.81
N ILE A 88 0.83 -3.15 -18.44
CA ILE A 88 0.14 -4.36 -18.90
C ILE A 88 -0.18 -4.27 -20.40
N ALA A 89 -0.60 -3.11 -20.89
CA ALA A 89 -0.88 -2.92 -22.32
C ALA A 89 0.37 -3.11 -23.18
N GLU A 90 1.51 -2.53 -22.76
CA GLU A 90 2.78 -2.68 -23.46
C GLU A 90 3.35 -4.10 -23.34
N SER A 91 3.23 -4.75 -22.17
CA SER A 91 3.67 -6.14 -22.03
C SER A 91 2.91 -7.06 -22.99
N ARG A 92 1.60 -6.85 -23.17
CA ARG A 92 0.77 -7.63 -24.11
C ARG A 92 1.26 -7.49 -25.56
N LYS A 93 1.70 -6.30 -25.97
CA LYS A 93 2.28 -6.07 -27.31
C LYS A 93 3.58 -6.84 -27.53
N CYS A 94 4.37 -7.04 -26.47
CA CYS A 94 5.66 -7.72 -26.50
C CYS A 94 5.58 -9.19 -26.05
N GLY A 95 4.43 -9.87 -26.24
CA GLY A 95 4.28 -11.29 -25.90
C GLY A 95 4.29 -11.58 -24.39
N GLY A 96 3.79 -10.65 -23.59
CA GLY A 96 3.73 -10.72 -22.13
C GLY A 96 5.02 -10.32 -21.41
N LYS A 97 6.07 -9.91 -22.15
CA LYS A 97 7.35 -9.49 -21.59
C LYS A 97 7.46 -7.98 -21.55
N LEU A 98 8.01 -7.42 -20.47
CA LEU A 98 8.33 -5.99 -20.39
C LEU A 98 9.64 -5.82 -19.63
N ARG A 99 10.58 -5.07 -20.21
CA ARG A 99 11.83 -4.74 -19.52
C ARG A 99 11.59 -3.60 -18.55
N LEU A 100 12.25 -3.63 -17.40
CA LEU A 100 12.13 -2.58 -16.39
C LEU A 100 12.57 -1.19 -16.92
N MET A 101 13.54 -1.14 -17.84
CA MET A 101 13.94 0.11 -18.49
C MET A 101 12.79 0.71 -19.32
N ASP A 102 12.06 -0.12 -20.05
CA ASP A 102 10.95 0.36 -20.88
C ASP A 102 9.78 0.79 -20.00
N ALA A 103 9.47 0.05 -18.93
CA ALA A 103 8.51 0.49 -17.91
C ALA A 103 8.79 1.90 -17.36
N ARG A 104 10.07 2.24 -17.11
CA ARG A 104 10.45 3.59 -16.66
C ARG A 104 10.23 4.68 -17.69
N LYS A 105 10.33 4.37 -18.98
CA LYS A 105 10.08 5.33 -20.07
C LYS A 105 8.58 5.56 -20.26
N LEU A 106 7.78 4.53 -19.99
CA LEU A 106 6.32 4.56 -20.15
C LEU A 106 5.63 5.34 -19.03
N CYS A 107 6.09 5.16 -17.79
CA CYS A 107 5.49 5.82 -16.63
C CYS A 107 6.07 7.22 -16.42
N ARG A 108 5.23 8.26 -16.33
CA ARG A 108 5.64 9.65 -16.06
C ARG A 108 5.95 9.92 -14.57
N ILE A 109 6.41 8.92 -13.83
CA ILE A 109 6.71 9.03 -12.39
C ILE A 109 8.17 8.65 -12.10
N ASP A 110 8.59 8.90 -10.85
CA ASP A 110 9.93 8.57 -10.38
C ASP A 110 10.30 7.09 -10.64
N VAL A 111 11.53 6.89 -11.11
CA VAL A 111 12.08 5.58 -11.52
C VAL A 111 12.09 4.53 -10.41
N ASN A 112 12.15 4.95 -9.14
CA ASN A 112 12.13 4.05 -8.00
C ASN A 112 10.70 3.58 -7.69
N LYS A 113 9.72 4.48 -7.81
CA LYS A 113 8.29 4.15 -7.69
C LYS A 113 7.88 3.17 -8.78
N THR A 114 8.24 3.44 -10.03
CA THR A 114 8.00 2.52 -11.16
C THR A 114 8.59 1.14 -10.93
N ARG A 115 9.79 1.04 -10.34
CA ARG A 115 10.40 -0.26 -9.98
C ARG A 115 9.53 -1.04 -8.98
N LYS A 116 8.93 -0.36 -8.00
CA LYS A 116 8.06 -1.01 -7.00
C LYS A 116 6.78 -1.56 -7.63
N ILE A 117 6.15 -0.77 -8.50
CA ILE A 117 4.98 -1.20 -9.29
C ILE A 117 5.35 -2.39 -10.19
N TYR A 118 6.45 -2.28 -10.93
CA TYR A 118 6.93 -3.35 -11.82
C TYR A 118 7.12 -4.66 -11.07
N ASN A 119 7.83 -4.64 -9.94
CA ASN A 119 8.09 -5.84 -9.15
C ASN A 119 6.79 -6.48 -8.65
N HIS A 120 5.81 -5.68 -8.23
CA HIS A 120 4.51 -6.19 -7.82
C HIS A 120 3.77 -6.86 -8.98
N LEU A 121 3.75 -6.23 -10.17
CA LEU A 121 3.10 -6.81 -11.36
C LEU A 121 3.78 -8.10 -11.84
N VAL A 122 5.11 -8.18 -11.73
CA VAL A 122 5.86 -9.42 -12.00
C VAL A 122 5.51 -10.49 -10.97
N SER A 123 5.44 -10.14 -9.69
CA SER A 123 5.06 -11.07 -8.62
C SER A 123 3.64 -11.62 -8.78
N LYS A 124 2.70 -10.82 -9.31
CA LYS A 124 1.33 -11.26 -9.63
C LYS A 124 1.24 -12.03 -10.96
N GLY A 125 2.33 -12.16 -11.70
CA GLY A 125 2.35 -12.85 -13.00
C GLY A 125 1.66 -12.09 -14.15
N LEU A 126 1.33 -10.81 -13.95
CA LEU A 126 0.70 -9.96 -14.97
C LEU A 126 1.68 -9.52 -16.06
N ILE A 127 2.97 -9.49 -15.72
CA ILE A 127 4.07 -9.11 -16.60
C ILE A 127 5.23 -10.08 -16.36
N LYS A 128 5.92 -10.48 -17.42
CA LYS A 128 7.15 -11.28 -17.32
C LYS A 128 8.38 -10.40 -17.53
N ALA A 129 9.40 -10.60 -16.71
CA ALA A 129 10.71 -10.04 -17.00
C ALA A 129 11.30 -10.73 -18.24
N PRO A 130 11.99 -9.99 -19.14
CA PRO A 130 12.82 -10.62 -20.16
C PRO A 130 13.85 -11.52 -19.45
N SER A 131 13.93 -12.78 -19.85
CA SER A 131 15.02 -13.68 -19.47
C SER A 131 16.33 -13.26 -20.11
#